data_AF-A0A8S1J1C7-F1
#
_entry.id   AF-A0A8S1J1C7-F1
#
_cell.length_a   1.000
_cell.length_b   1.000
_cell.length_c   1.000
_cell.angle_alpha   90.00
_cell.angle_beta   90.00
_cell.angle_gamma   90.00
#
_symmetry.space_group_name_H-M   'P 1'
#
loop_
_entity.id
_entity.type
_entity.pdbx_description
1 polymer ?
#
loop_
_entity_poly.entity_id
_entity_poly.type
_entity_poly.pdbx_seq_one_letter_code
_entity_poly.pdbx_strand_id
1 'polypeptide(L)'
;MAGPAASSSAASHEWDACRRDARKLEGEVDMKLGAYAKLCATFDGSPAAHGPHGGPSTDQLLRAKASEIESLLQRLSDVNERMGGSVPSGDHGRLHTLARHRDILQDYGQEVRRLNASVGAARDRAELMARSEEGAPHVSVQVQGALLRERNTIASSTAAIDEVIGSAHAVEAELKDQRRVFEGIGDRLYALGSRFPVVNGLLRAIARRKSRDTIVLSVVVSACILVLLVFLWRR
;
A
#
# COMPACT_ATOMS: atom_id res chain seq x y z
N MET A 1 2.24 11.58 -37.22
CA MET A 1 1.84 10.28 -36.62
C MET A 1 2.94 9.84 -35.65
N ALA A 2 2.95 10.38 -34.43
CA ALA A 2 3.84 9.92 -33.36
C ALA A 2 3.18 8.71 -32.69
N GLY A 3 3.84 7.55 -32.73
CA GLY A 3 3.23 6.26 -32.47
C GLY A 3 3.01 5.91 -30.97
N PRO A 4 2.21 4.86 -30.70
CA PRO A 4 1.87 4.36 -29.35
C PRO A 4 3.06 3.93 -28.47
N ALA A 5 4.25 3.78 -29.06
CA ALA A 5 5.48 3.50 -28.33
C ALA A 5 5.93 4.68 -27.45
N ALA A 6 5.76 5.93 -27.91
CA ALA A 6 6.18 7.12 -27.17
C ALA A 6 5.34 7.38 -25.91
N SER A 7 4.04 7.08 -25.95
CA SER A 7 3.15 7.15 -24.77
C SER A 7 3.48 6.07 -23.74
N SER A 8 3.90 4.88 -24.18
CA SER A 8 4.28 3.80 -23.27
C SER A 8 5.59 4.08 -22.51
N SER A 9 6.57 4.72 -23.17
CA SER A 9 7.81 5.13 -22.52
C SER A 9 7.61 6.29 -21.54
N ALA A 10 6.77 7.27 -21.88
CA ALA A 10 6.43 8.37 -20.99
C ALA A 10 5.73 7.86 -19.71
N ALA A 11 4.73 6.99 -19.85
CA ALA A 11 4.04 6.37 -18.73
C ALA A 11 4.99 5.54 -17.84
N SER A 12 5.97 4.86 -18.43
CA SER A 12 6.98 4.13 -17.65
C SER A 12 7.90 5.05 -16.83
N HIS A 13 8.28 6.20 -17.38
CA HIS A 13 9.12 7.17 -16.68
C HIS A 13 8.34 7.91 -15.58
N GLU A 14 7.08 8.24 -15.82
CA GLU A 14 6.16 8.80 -14.83
C GLU A 14 5.91 7.83 -13.68
N TRP A 15 5.67 6.55 -14.00
CA TRP A 15 5.55 5.49 -12.99
C TRP A 15 6.79 5.41 -12.11
N ASP A 16 7.98 5.35 -12.71
CA ASP A 16 9.23 5.25 -11.96
C ASP A 16 9.51 6.50 -11.10
N ALA A 17 9.13 7.69 -11.59
CA ALA A 17 9.20 8.93 -10.82
C ALA A 17 8.24 8.90 -9.62
N CYS A 18 6.97 8.57 -9.84
CA CYS A 18 5.98 8.46 -8.76
C CYS A 18 6.39 7.42 -7.73
N ARG A 19 6.91 6.25 -8.15
CA ARG A 19 7.37 5.21 -7.23
C ARG A 19 8.54 5.66 -6.35
N ARG A 20 9.48 6.43 -6.92
CA ARG A 20 10.59 7.00 -6.13
C ARG A 20 10.07 8.04 -5.13
N ASP A 21 9.13 8.87 -5.55
CA ASP A 21 8.58 9.91 -4.69
C ASP A 21 7.71 9.33 -3.57
N ALA A 22 6.91 8.29 -3.86
CA ALA A 22 6.15 7.54 -2.86
C ALA A 22 7.08 6.99 -1.77
N ARG A 23 8.17 6.29 -2.14
CA ARG A 23 9.14 5.77 -1.16
C ARG A 23 9.81 6.84 -0.30
N LYS A 24 10.06 8.02 -0.86
CA LYS A 24 10.61 9.15 -0.10
C LYS A 24 9.59 9.68 0.91
N LEU A 25 8.34 9.85 0.48
CA LEU A 25 7.24 10.30 1.33
C LEU A 25 6.95 9.27 2.44
N GLU A 26 6.95 7.98 2.13
CA GLU A 26 6.84 6.89 3.12
C GLU A 26 7.92 7.00 4.20
N GLY A 27 9.19 7.15 3.80
CA GLY A 27 10.28 7.34 4.75
C GLY A 27 10.14 8.61 5.61
N GLU A 28 9.65 9.70 5.03
CA GLU A 28 9.39 10.94 5.77
C GLU A 28 8.23 10.78 6.76
N VAL A 29 7.15 10.10 6.34
CA VAL A 29 6.00 9.76 7.20
C VAL A 29 6.45 8.88 8.34
N ASP A 30 7.22 7.81 8.11
CA ASP A 30 7.73 6.92 9.17
C ASP A 30 8.51 7.69 10.24
N MET A 31 9.42 8.57 9.82
CA MET A 31 10.23 9.37 10.74
C MET A 31 9.36 10.32 11.58
N LYS A 32 8.43 11.04 10.94
CA LYS A 32 7.57 12.01 11.65
C LYS A 32 6.52 11.33 12.51
N LEU A 33 5.94 10.22 12.04
CA LEU A 33 4.99 9.41 12.78
C LEU A 33 5.64 8.81 14.03
N GLY A 34 6.88 8.32 13.92
CA GLY A 34 7.66 7.87 15.07
C GLY A 34 7.96 8.98 16.08
N ALA A 35 8.27 10.19 15.62
CA ALA A 35 8.45 11.35 16.49
C ALA A 35 7.12 11.78 17.16
N TYR A 36 6.02 11.74 16.41
CA TYR A 36 4.69 12.07 16.90
C TYR A 36 4.20 11.05 17.93
N ALA A 37 4.40 9.75 17.70
CA ALA A 37 4.07 8.70 18.65
C ALA A 37 4.81 8.88 19.98
N LYS A 38 6.10 9.23 19.94
CA LYS A 38 6.88 9.56 21.15
C LYS A 38 6.29 10.77 21.88
N LEU A 39 5.92 11.82 21.15
CA LEU A 39 5.31 13.01 21.72
C LEU A 39 3.96 12.68 22.38
N CYS A 40 3.14 11.84 21.74
CA CYS A 40 1.88 11.34 22.30
C CYS A 40 2.11 10.54 23.59
N ALA A 41 3.12 9.66 23.63
CA ALA A 41 3.46 8.89 24.82
C ALA A 41 3.95 9.78 25.98
N THR A 42 4.75 10.82 25.68
CA THR A 42 5.18 11.79 26.70
C THR A 42 4.04 12.65 27.22
N PHE A 43 3.07 12.95 26.36
CA PHE A 43 1.85 13.65 26.75
C PHE A 43 1.06 12.78 27.72
N ASP A 44 0.83 11.50 27.40
CA ASP A 44 0.05 10.60 28.24
C ASP A 44 0.70 10.28 29.60
N GLY A 45 2.03 10.14 29.64
CA GLY A 45 2.77 9.71 30.84
C GLY A 45 3.07 10.82 31.86
N SER A 46 2.78 12.09 31.58
CA SER A 46 3.19 13.21 32.44
C SER A 46 2.00 13.97 33.03
N PRO A 47 1.61 13.72 34.30
CA PRO A 47 0.57 14.50 34.99
C PRO A 47 0.91 16.00 35.10
N ALA A 48 2.21 16.35 35.11
CA ALA A 48 2.68 17.74 35.15
C ALA A 48 2.54 18.49 33.81
N ALA A 49 2.43 17.77 32.69
CA ALA A 49 2.09 18.36 31.39
C ALA A 49 0.60 18.75 31.26
N HIS A 50 -0.22 18.36 32.24
CA HIS A 50 -1.68 18.52 32.22
C HIS A 50 -2.22 19.58 33.20
N GLY A 51 -1.35 20.20 34.00
CA GLY A 51 -1.75 21.32 34.86
C GLY A 51 -1.98 22.62 34.05
N PRO A 52 -2.59 23.66 34.63
CA PRO A 52 -2.78 24.97 33.98
C PRO A 52 -1.47 25.64 33.52
N HIS A 53 -0.32 25.14 33.97
CA HIS A 53 1.04 25.56 33.58
C HIS A 53 1.78 24.54 32.69
N GLY A 54 1.18 23.36 32.43
CA GLY A 54 1.59 22.37 31.43
C GLY A 54 1.26 22.83 30.01
N GLY A 55 1.70 24.04 29.67
CA GLY A 55 1.87 24.59 28.33
C GLY A 55 0.77 24.32 27.29
N PRO A 56 -0.09 25.31 26.97
CA PRO A 56 -0.72 25.42 25.64
C PRO A 56 0.27 25.20 24.47
N SER A 57 1.57 25.41 24.71
CA SER A 57 2.68 25.11 23.81
C SER A 57 2.78 23.62 23.38
N THR A 58 2.59 22.66 24.30
CA THR A 58 2.73 21.22 23.97
C THR A 58 1.53 20.71 23.17
N ASP A 59 0.32 21.15 23.50
CA ASP A 59 -0.89 20.84 22.75
C ASP A 59 -0.86 21.47 21.34
N GLN A 60 -0.38 22.71 21.24
CA GLN A 60 -0.14 23.35 19.94
C GLN A 60 0.90 22.59 19.11
N LEU A 61 1.98 22.11 19.75
CA LEU A 61 3.00 21.31 19.07
C LEU A 61 2.45 19.97 18.57
N LEU A 62 1.63 19.28 19.37
CA LEU A 62 0.95 18.04 18.98
C LEU A 62 0.05 18.27 17.77
N ARG A 63 -0.78 19.33 17.79
CA ARG A 63 -1.65 19.71 16.66
C ARG A 63 -0.86 20.06 15.41
N ALA A 64 0.22 20.84 15.56
CA ALA A 64 1.08 21.19 14.45
C ALA A 64 1.71 19.94 13.81
N LYS A 65 2.22 19.01 14.63
CA LYS A 65 2.81 17.75 14.15
C LYS A 65 1.78 16.83 13.50
N ALA A 66 0.58 16.74 14.05
CA ALA A 66 -0.52 16.00 13.43
C ALA A 66 -0.87 16.56 12.04
N SER A 67 -1.05 17.88 11.94
CA SER A 67 -1.35 18.54 10.65
C SER A 67 -0.23 18.38 9.61
N GLU A 68 1.03 18.37 10.05
CA GLU A 68 2.18 18.13 9.19
C GLU A 68 2.14 16.70 8.60
N ILE A 69 1.84 15.70 9.44
CA ILE A 69 1.71 14.30 8.99
C ILE A 69 0.52 14.14 8.05
N GLU A 70 -0.63 14.74 8.36
CA GLU A 70 -1.82 14.72 7.48
C GLU A 70 -1.49 15.30 6.09
N SER A 71 -0.74 16.41 6.04
CA SER A 71 -0.31 16.99 4.76
C SER A 71 0.61 16.05 3.95
N LEU A 72 1.45 15.25 4.62
CA LEU A 72 2.30 14.25 3.96
C LEU A 72 1.51 13.05 3.47
N LEU A 73 0.52 12.58 4.25
CA LEU A 73 -0.38 11.52 3.83
C LEU A 73 -1.19 11.94 2.61
N GLN A 74 -1.67 13.19 2.57
CA GLN A 74 -2.35 13.72 1.39
C GLN A 74 -1.43 13.72 0.17
N ARG A 75 -0.19 14.20 0.30
CA ARG A 75 0.80 14.17 -0.80
C ARG A 75 1.11 12.75 -1.25
N LEU A 76 1.20 11.78 -0.33
CA LEU A 76 1.42 10.37 -0.66
C LEU A 76 0.22 9.79 -1.41
N SER A 77 -1.01 10.14 -0.99
CA SER A 77 -2.25 9.79 -1.71
C SER A 77 -2.23 10.33 -3.14
N ASP A 78 -1.89 11.61 -3.33
CA ASP A 78 -1.84 12.24 -4.65
C ASP A 78 -0.79 11.55 -5.56
N VAL A 79 0.36 11.18 -5.00
CA VAL A 79 1.40 10.42 -5.73
C VAL A 79 0.91 9.02 -6.09
N ASN A 80 0.19 8.33 -5.20
CA ASN A 80 -0.38 7.01 -5.46
C ASN A 80 -1.45 7.07 -6.56
N GLU A 81 -2.29 8.12 -6.60
CA GLU A 81 -3.28 8.31 -7.66
C GLU A 81 -2.63 8.59 -9.02
N ARG A 82 -1.61 9.46 -9.05
CA ARG A 82 -0.80 9.70 -10.26
C ARG A 82 -0.09 8.43 -10.73
N MET A 83 0.42 7.64 -9.78
CA MET A 83 1.04 6.35 -10.04
C MET A 83 0.03 5.40 -10.69
N GLY A 84 -1.21 5.33 -10.17
CA GLY A 84 -2.32 4.56 -10.76
C GLY A 84 -2.66 4.97 -12.20
N GLY A 85 -2.69 6.27 -12.48
CA GLY A 85 -2.95 6.78 -13.83
C GLY A 85 -1.86 6.42 -14.87
N SER A 86 -0.64 6.13 -14.41
CA SER A 86 0.50 5.75 -15.27
C SER A 86 0.62 4.23 -15.53
N VAL A 87 -0.24 3.40 -14.91
CA VAL A 87 -0.21 1.94 -15.08
C VAL A 87 -0.87 1.53 -16.40
N PRO A 88 -0.14 0.87 -17.32
CA PRO A 88 -0.76 0.31 -18.51
C PRO A 88 -1.74 -0.82 -18.15
N SER A 89 -2.88 -0.88 -18.82
CA SER A 89 -3.86 -1.96 -18.62
C SER A 89 -3.21 -3.34 -18.86
N GLY A 90 -3.20 -4.19 -17.83
CA GLY A 90 -2.64 -5.55 -17.88
C GLY A 90 -1.23 -5.70 -17.30
N ASP A 91 -0.59 -4.64 -16.80
CA ASP A 91 0.67 -4.75 -16.05
C ASP A 91 0.40 -5.13 -14.57
N HIS A 92 0.21 -6.43 -14.34
CA HIS A 92 -0.09 -7.00 -13.03
C HIS A 92 1.01 -6.72 -11.98
N GLY A 93 2.28 -6.57 -12.41
CA GLY A 93 3.38 -6.29 -11.49
C GLY A 93 3.35 -4.87 -10.94
N ARG A 94 3.05 -3.89 -11.80
CA ARG A 94 2.84 -2.50 -11.39
C ARG A 94 1.57 -2.35 -10.55
N LEU A 95 0.47 -3.00 -10.92
CA LEU A 95 -0.77 -3.01 -10.12
C LEU A 95 -0.54 -3.54 -8.70
N HIS A 96 0.19 -4.65 -8.54
CA HIS A 96 0.53 -5.18 -7.23
C HIS A 96 1.39 -4.20 -6.41
N THR A 97 2.36 -3.54 -7.05
CA THR A 97 3.19 -2.53 -6.38
C THR A 97 2.36 -1.33 -5.93
N LEU A 98 1.41 -0.87 -6.76
CA LEU A 98 0.49 0.21 -6.40
C LEU A 98 -0.42 -0.19 -5.24
N ALA A 99 -0.97 -1.40 -5.26
CA ALA A 99 -1.77 -1.93 -4.17
C ALA A 99 -0.99 -1.89 -2.84
N ARG A 100 0.29 -2.31 -2.87
CA ARG A 100 1.15 -2.24 -1.68
C ARG A 100 1.34 -0.80 -1.17
N HIS A 101 1.54 0.18 -2.06
CA HIS A 101 1.65 1.58 -1.66
C HIS A 101 0.34 2.14 -1.06
N ARG A 102 -0.83 1.65 -1.53
CA ARG A 102 -2.13 2.00 -0.95
C ARG A 102 -2.35 1.36 0.43
N ASP A 103 -1.96 0.11 0.60
CA ASP A 103 -2.01 -0.57 1.91
C ASP A 103 -1.17 0.17 2.94
N ILE A 104 0.07 0.54 2.58
CA ILE A 104 0.98 1.30 3.45
C ILE A 104 0.36 2.66 3.84
N LEU A 105 -0.22 3.38 2.88
CA LEU A 105 -0.92 4.65 3.16
C LEU A 105 -2.09 4.45 4.14
N GLN A 106 -2.85 3.37 3.98
CA GLN A 106 -3.94 3.03 4.88
C GLN A 106 -3.44 2.71 6.30
N ASP A 107 -2.37 1.92 6.42
CA ASP A 107 -1.73 1.59 7.70
C ASP A 107 -1.27 2.87 8.43
N TYR A 108 -0.65 3.82 7.72
CA TYR A 108 -0.28 5.12 8.29
C TYR A 108 -1.50 5.92 8.75
N GLY A 109 -2.56 5.97 7.95
CA GLY A 109 -3.80 6.65 8.34
C GLY A 109 -4.45 6.04 9.58
N GLN A 110 -4.41 4.71 9.72
CA GLN A 110 -4.88 4.03 10.93
C GLN A 110 -4.03 4.37 12.15
N GLU A 111 -2.71 4.38 12.01
CA GLU A 111 -1.80 4.68 13.11
C GLU A 111 -1.95 6.13 13.60
N VAL A 112 -2.09 7.11 12.67
CA VAL A 112 -2.36 8.51 13.04
C VAL A 112 -3.68 8.63 13.81
N ARG A 113 -4.75 7.98 13.34
CA ARG A 113 -6.04 7.96 14.06
C ARG A 113 -5.90 7.36 15.46
N ARG A 114 -5.14 6.27 15.60
CA ARG A 114 -4.87 5.63 16.90
C ARG A 114 -4.14 6.58 17.85
N LEU A 115 -3.11 7.27 17.38
CA LEU A 115 -2.34 8.24 18.16
C LEU A 115 -3.21 9.44 18.57
N ASN A 116 -3.99 9.99 17.64
CA ASN A 116 -4.93 11.08 17.93
C ASN A 116 -5.96 10.69 19.00
N ALA A 117 -6.53 9.47 18.91
CA ALA A 117 -7.45 8.95 19.92
C ALA A 117 -6.79 8.81 21.30
N SER A 118 -5.53 8.35 21.34
CA SER A 118 -4.75 8.28 22.58
C SER A 118 -4.55 9.65 23.23
N VAL A 119 -4.22 10.68 22.43
CA VAL A 119 -4.07 12.06 22.91
C VAL A 119 -5.41 12.62 23.40
N GLY A 120 -6.50 12.35 22.69
CA GLY A 120 -7.86 12.72 23.12
C GLY A 120 -8.23 12.11 24.47
N ALA A 121 -7.99 10.81 24.65
CA ALA A 121 -8.23 10.13 25.93
C ALA A 121 -7.34 10.66 27.07
N ALA A 122 -6.08 10.99 26.80
CA ALA A 122 -5.20 11.64 27.78
C ALA A 122 -5.74 13.02 28.20
N ARG A 123 -6.22 13.81 27.23
CA ARG A 123 -6.84 15.12 27.46
C ARG A 123 -8.11 15.01 28.31
N ASP A 124 -9.01 14.08 27.98
CA ASP A 124 -10.23 13.85 28.74
C ASP A 124 -9.91 13.45 30.19
N ARG A 125 -8.91 12.59 30.41
CA ARG A 125 -8.43 12.24 31.76
C ARG A 125 -7.94 13.45 32.53
N ALA A 126 -7.17 14.33 31.89
CA ALA A 126 -6.69 15.56 32.51
C ALA A 126 -7.81 16.55 32.87
N GLU A 127 -8.77 16.75 31.97
CA GLU A 127 -9.94 17.60 32.23
C GLU A 127 -10.77 17.08 33.41
N LEU A 128 -10.92 15.75 33.53
CA LEU A 128 -11.62 15.12 34.66
C LEU A 128 -10.87 15.31 35.99
N MET A 129 -9.54 15.17 35.99
CA MET A 129 -8.73 15.37 37.20
C MET A 129 -8.70 16.84 37.65
N ALA A 130 -8.48 17.77 36.72
CA ALA A 130 -8.50 19.21 37.01
C ALA A 130 -9.84 19.64 37.62
N ARG A 131 -10.95 19.13 37.09
CA ARG A 131 -12.30 19.40 37.62
C ARG A 131 -12.57 18.75 38.98
N SER A 132 -11.88 17.66 39.32
CA SER A 132 -11.97 17.02 40.63
C SER A 132 -11.25 17.82 41.71
N GLU A 133 -10.23 18.60 41.36
CA GLU A 133 -9.46 19.42 42.32
C GLU A 133 -10.12 20.78 42.63
N GLU A 134 -10.94 21.34 41.73
CA GLU A 134 -11.58 22.66 41.90
C GLU A 134 -12.86 22.70 42.77
N GLY A 135 -13.32 21.56 43.31
CA GLY A 135 -14.33 21.53 44.39
C GLY A 135 -15.79 21.26 43.96
N ALA A 136 -16.41 20.28 44.63
CA ALA A 136 -17.85 19.97 44.52
C ALA A 136 -18.69 20.97 45.36
N PRO A 137 -19.89 21.41 44.92
CA PRO A 137 -21.11 20.63 45.12
C PRO A 137 -22.23 20.90 44.07
N HIS A 138 -22.21 20.23 42.91
CA HIS A 138 -23.32 20.31 41.93
C HIS A 138 -23.67 18.97 41.30
N VAL A 139 -23.63 17.88 42.08
CA VAL A 139 -23.81 16.50 41.60
C VAL A 139 -25.12 16.31 40.80
N SER A 140 -26.19 17.08 41.06
CA SER A 140 -27.48 16.96 40.34
C SER A 140 -27.53 17.60 38.94
N VAL A 141 -26.99 18.81 38.76
CA VAL A 141 -26.90 19.48 37.44
C VAL A 141 -25.80 18.84 36.60
N GLN A 142 -24.77 18.32 37.25
CA GLN A 142 -23.59 17.72 36.66
C GLN A 142 -23.86 16.35 36.01
N VAL A 143 -24.75 15.52 36.59
CA VAL A 143 -25.22 14.29 35.94
C VAL A 143 -26.01 14.61 34.67
N GLN A 144 -26.87 15.63 34.67
CA GLN A 144 -27.58 16.03 33.45
C GLN A 144 -26.63 16.57 32.37
N GLY A 145 -25.64 17.39 32.72
CA GLY A 145 -24.64 17.87 31.76
C GLY A 145 -23.72 16.76 31.23
N ALA A 146 -23.33 15.82 32.09
CA ALA A 146 -22.55 14.64 31.69
C ALA A 146 -23.35 13.71 30.77
N LEU A 147 -24.63 13.47 31.06
CA LEU A 147 -25.52 12.68 30.21
C LEU A 147 -25.82 13.36 28.87
N LEU A 148 -25.93 14.68 28.84
CA LEU A 148 -26.08 15.43 27.58
C LEU A 148 -24.81 15.39 26.74
N ARG A 149 -23.63 15.47 27.38
CA ARG A 149 -22.33 15.31 26.70
C ARG A 149 -22.14 13.88 26.21
N GLU A 150 -22.49 12.88 27.03
CA GLU A 150 -22.47 11.46 26.66
C GLU A 150 -23.40 11.22 25.47
N ARG A 151 -24.59 11.82 25.48
CA ARG A 151 -25.53 11.73 24.36
C ARG A 151 -25.01 12.41 23.09
N ASN A 152 -24.29 13.52 23.23
CA ASN A 152 -23.66 14.19 22.09
C ASN A 152 -22.45 13.38 21.57
N THR A 153 -21.68 12.74 22.45
CA THR A 153 -20.59 11.84 22.06
C THR A 153 -21.12 10.56 21.42
N ILE A 154 -22.22 9.99 21.91
CA ILE A 154 -22.90 8.86 21.27
C ILE A 154 -23.41 9.27 19.89
N ALA A 155 -24.00 10.46 19.75
CA ALA A 155 -24.44 10.96 18.46
C ALA A 155 -23.25 11.17 17.49
N SER A 156 -22.12 11.73 17.96
CA SER A 156 -20.92 11.86 17.13
C SER A 156 -20.28 10.50 16.80
N SER A 157 -20.30 9.54 17.74
CA SER A 157 -19.84 8.18 17.50
C SER A 157 -20.74 7.44 16.51
N THR A 158 -22.05 7.71 16.54
CA THR A 158 -23.00 7.15 15.58
C THR A 158 -22.75 7.71 14.18
N ALA A 159 -22.51 9.02 14.05
CA ALA A 159 -22.14 9.63 12.78
C ALA A 159 -20.77 9.13 12.25
N ALA A 160 -19.79 8.94 13.14
CA ALA A 160 -18.50 8.34 12.78
C ALA A 160 -18.65 6.86 12.38
N ILE A 161 -19.56 6.11 13.02
CA ILE A 161 -19.90 4.74 12.62
C ILE A 161 -20.56 4.73 11.24
N ASP A 162 -21.44 5.68 10.92
CA ASP A 162 -22.05 5.79 9.59
C ASP A 162 -21.00 6.10 8.50
N GLU A 163 -19.97 6.88 8.80
CA GLU A 163 -18.83 7.10 7.88
C GLU A 163 -17.96 5.84 7.72
N VAL A 164 -17.76 5.08 8.80
CA VAL A 164 -17.10 3.77 8.76
C VAL A 164 -17.94 2.74 7.98
N ILE A 165 -19.27 2.78 8.08
CA ILE A 165 -20.18 1.94 7.28
C ILE A 165 -20.15 2.36 5.81
N GLY A 166 -20.12 3.67 5.53
CA GLY A 166 -19.97 4.20 4.17
C GLY A 166 -18.66 3.79 3.51
N SER A 167 -17.54 3.86 4.25
CA SER A 167 -16.24 3.40 3.78
C SER A 167 -16.15 1.86 3.70
N ALA A 168 -16.83 1.11 4.57
CA ALA A 168 -16.92 -0.34 4.47
C ALA A 168 -17.69 -0.79 3.22
N HIS A 169 -18.77 -0.09 2.83
CA HIS A 169 -19.46 -0.35 1.56
C HIS A 169 -18.62 0.03 0.33
N ALA A 170 -17.79 1.07 0.42
CA ALA A 170 -16.82 1.40 -0.62
C ALA A 170 -15.76 0.29 -0.78
N VAL A 171 -15.27 -0.27 0.33
CA VAL A 171 -14.35 -1.42 0.34
C VAL A 171 -15.05 -2.70 -0.15
N GLU A 172 -16.33 -2.92 0.16
CA GLU A 172 -17.11 -4.03 -0.39
C GLU A 172 -17.23 -3.95 -1.91
N ALA A 173 -17.51 -2.75 -2.44
CA ALA A 173 -17.58 -2.51 -3.89
C ALA A 173 -16.21 -2.73 -4.57
N GLU A 174 -15.13 -2.21 -3.99
CA GLU A 174 -13.75 -2.40 -4.46
C GLU A 174 -13.35 -3.89 -4.44
N LEU A 175 -13.66 -4.62 -3.34
CA LEU A 175 -13.39 -6.06 -3.21
C LEU A 175 -14.23 -6.90 -4.19
N LYS A 176 -15.47 -6.47 -4.48
CA LYS A 176 -16.35 -7.12 -5.46
C LYS A 176 -15.86 -6.92 -6.90
N ASP A 177 -15.34 -5.74 -7.21
CA ASP A 177 -14.68 -5.50 -8.50
C ASP A 177 -13.34 -6.24 -8.60
N GLN A 178 -12.56 -6.32 -7.53
CA GLN A 178 -11.39 -7.21 -7.45
C GLN A 178 -11.78 -8.69 -7.67
N ARG A 179 -12.90 -9.15 -7.12
CA ARG A 179 -13.41 -10.52 -7.33
C ARG A 179 -13.79 -10.79 -8.79
N ARG A 180 -14.38 -9.83 -9.50
CA ARG A 180 -14.60 -9.92 -10.95
C ARG A 180 -13.30 -10.03 -11.74
N VAL A 181 -12.26 -9.31 -11.32
CA VAL A 181 -10.93 -9.41 -11.92
C VAL A 181 -10.35 -10.82 -11.72
N PHE A 182 -10.54 -11.42 -10.55
CA PHE A 182 -10.12 -12.80 -10.28
C PHE A 182 -10.90 -13.86 -11.07
N GLU A 183 -12.22 -13.71 -11.22
CA GLU A 183 -13.02 -14.58 -12.12
C GLU A 183 -12.51 -14.48 -13.57
N GLY A 184 -12.19 -13.27 -14.04
CA GLY A 184 -11.59 -13.07 -15.36
C GLY A 184 -10.19 -13.68 -15.52
N ILE A 185 -9.42 -13.84 -14.44
CA ILE A 185 -8.13 -14.56 -14.45
C ILE A 185 -8.34 -16.07 -14.61
N GLY A 186 -9.39 -16.64 -14.00
CA GLY A 186 -9.75 -18.05 -14.17
C GLY A 186 -10.05 -18.39 -15.64
N ASP A 187 -10.83 -17.55 -16.31
CA ASP A 187 -11.14 -17.72 -17.74
C ASP A 187 -9.92 -17.56 -18.64
N ARG A 188 -9.02 -16.61 -18.31
CA ARG A 188 -7.74 -16.43 -19.02
C ARG A 188 -6.78 -17.59 -18.79
N LEU A 189 -6.71 -18.14 -17.58
CA LEU A 189 -5.92 -19.33 -17.25
C LEU A 189 -6.45 -20.57 -17.97
N TYR A 190 -7.77 -20.73 -18.07
CA TYR A 190 -8.39 -21.79 -18.86
C TYR A 190 -8.08 -21.64 -20.36
N ALA A 191 -8.14 -20.41 -20.89
CA ALA A 191 -7.76 -20.08 -22.26
C ALA A 191 -6.25 -20.23 -22.54
N LEU A 192 -5.39 -20.06 -21.54
CA LEU A 192 -3.95 -20.35 -21.62
C LEU A 192 -3.68 -21.86 -21.52
N GLY A 193 -4.41 -22.57 -20.66
CA GLY A 193 -4.37 -24.02 -20.52
C GLY A 193 -4.74 -24.75 -21.82
N SER A 194 -5.70 -24.21 -22.58
CA SER A 194 -6.05 -24.76 -23.91
C SER A 194 -4.99 -24.51 -24.99
N ARG A 195 -4.07 -23.54 -24.79
CA ARG A 195 -2.97 -23.22 -25.73
C ARG A 195 -1.63 -23.87 -25.38
N PHE A 196 -1.46 -24.32 -24.14
CA PHE A 196 -0.30 -25.11 -23.71
C PHE A 196 0.02 -26.34 -24.59
N PRO A 197 -0.95 -27.17 -25.06
CA PRO A 197 -0.64 -28.30 -25.94
C PRO A 197 -0.10 -27.86 -27.32
N VAL A 198 -0.50 -26.69 -27.83
CA VAL A 198 0.00 -26.15 -29.11
C VAL A 198 1.42 -25.62 -28.98
N VAL A 199 1.74 -24.94 -27.86
CA VAL A 199 3.10 -24.47 -27.57
C VAL A 199 4.07 -25.65 -27.40
N ASN A 200 3.65 -26.74 -26.74
CA ASN A 200 4.47 -27.94 -26.58
C ASN A 200 4.70 -28.66 -27.93
N GLY A 201 3.72 -28.61 -28.85
CA GLY A 201 3.87 -29.08 -30.22
C GLY A 201 4.93 -28.30 -31.02
N LEU A 202 4.92 -26.96 -30.91
CA LEU A 202 5.88 -26.08 -31.57
C LEU A 202 7.29 -26.22 -30.99
N LEU A 203 7.42 -26.33 -29.67
CA LEU A 203 8.71 -26.54 -28.99
C LEU A 203 9.33 -27.89 -29.39
N ARG A 204 8.53 -28.96 -29.51
CA ARG A 204 8.98 -30.27 -30.03
C ARG A 204 9.30 -30.25 -31.52
N ALA A 205 8.60 -29.45 -32.34
CA ALA A 205 8.89 -29.31 -33.76
C ALA A 205 10.23 -28.59 -34.00
N ILE A 206 10.49 -27.54 -33.22
CA ILE A 206 11.76 -26.78 -33.24
C ILE A 206 12.93 -27.66 -32.78
N ALA A 207 12.77 -28.41 -31.69
CA ALA A 207 13.79 -29.34 -31.20
C ALA A 207 14.14 -30.44 -32.23
N ARG A 208 13.13 -30.98 -32.95
CA ARG A 208 13.34 -31.98 -34.00
C ARG A 208 14.09 -31.47 -35.23
N ARG A 209 13.95 -30.19 -35.58
CA ARG A 209 14.70 -29.62 -36.70
C ARG A 209 16.18 -29.49 -36.33
N LYS A 210 16.47 -29.01 -35.13
CA LYS A 210 17.84 -28.87 -34.61
C LYS A 210 18.57 -30.22 -34.45
N SER A 211 17.86 -31.29 -34.06
CA SER A 211 18.47 -32.62 -33.92
C SER A 211 18.87 -33.26 -35.25
N ARG A 212 18.15 -32.99 -36.35
CA ARG A 212 18.49 -33.56 -37.67
C ARG A 212 19.82 -33.03 -38.20
N ASP A 213 20.07 -31.72 -38.07
CA ASP A 213 21.30 -31.10 -38.56
C ASP A 213 22.53 -31.60 -37.78
N THR A 214 22.41 -31.79 -36.46
CA THR A 214 23.47 -32.37 -35.62
C THR A 214 23.77 -33.82 -35.99
N ILE A 215 22.74 -34.64 -36.25
CA ILE A 215 22.94 -36.04 -36.66
C ILE A 215 23.67 -36.11 -38.01
N VAL A 216 23.24 -35.34 -39.00
CA VAL A 216 23.89 -35.33 -40.33
C VAL A 216 25.36 -34.90 -40.22
N LEU A 217 25.65 -33.83 -39.47
CA LEU A 217 27.02 -33.37 -39.26
C LEU A 217 27.90 -34.46 -38.61
N SER A 218 27.39 -35.13 -37.56
CA SER A 218 28.14 -36.17 -36.85
C SER A 218 28.48 -37.39 -37.72
N VAL A 219 27.55 -37.80 -38.60
CA VAL A 219 27.76 -38.93 -39.53
C VAL A 219 28.82 -38.59 -40.58
N VAL A 220 28.78 -37.39 -41.15
CA VAL A 220 29.77 -36.96 -42.15
C VAL A 220 31.17 -36.91 -41.54
N VAL A 221 31.31 -36.33 -40.34
CA VAL A 221 32.61 -36.27 -39.64
C VAL A 221 33.14 -37.67 -39.33
N SER A 222 32.28 -38.57 -38.82
CA SER A 222 32.67 -39.95 -38.53
C SER A 222 33.11 -40.72 -39.79
N ALA A 223 32.40 -40.56 -40.91
CA ALA A 223 32.75 -41.18 -42.18
C ALA A 223 34.11 -40.67 -42.70
N CYS A 224 34.35 -39.36 -42.64
CA CYS A 224 35.65 -38.78 -43.02
C CYS A 224 36.80 -39.33 -42.17
N ILE A 225 36.60 -39.45 -40.85
CA ILE A 225 37.62 -40.00 -39.94
C ILE A 225 37.90 -41.47 -40.27
N LEU A 226 36.87 -42.29 -40.54
CA LEU A 226 37.02 -43.69 -40.92
C LEU A 226 37.80 -43.85 -42.23
N VAL A 227 37.48 -43.06 -43.25
CA VAL A 227 38.19 -43.09 -44.53
C VAL A 227 39.66 -42.72 -44.35
N LEU A 228 39.96 -41.71 -43.53
CA LEU A 228 41.34 -41.32 -43.22
C LEU A 228 42.10 -42.42 -42.47
N LEU A 229 41.47 -43.08 -41.49
CA LEU A 229 42.08 -44.20 -40.77
C LEU A 229 42.37 -45.38 -41.69
N VAL A 230 41.43 -45.76 -42.57
CA VAL A 230 41.65 -46.85 -43.54
C VAL A 230 42.76 -46.50 -44.53
N PHE A 231 42.80 -45.26 -45.01
CA PHE A 231 43.87 -44.80 -45.89
C PHE A 231 45.24 -44.84 -45.20
N LEU A 232 45.31 -44.43 -43.94
CA LEU A 232 46.54 -44.41 -43.15
C LEU A 232 47.00 -45.81 -42.76
N TRP A 233 46.07 -46.74 -42.54
CA TRP A 233 46.39 -48.14 -42.23
C TRP A 233 46.81 -48.95 -43.46
N ARG A 234 46.38 -48.52 -44.66
CA ARG A 234 46.71 -49.16 -45.93
C ARG A 234 48.01 -48.62 -46.56
N ARG A 235 48.49 -47.46 -46.10
CA ARG A 235 49.76 -46.85 -46.50
C ARG A 235 50.89 -47.35 -45.61
#